data_AF-A0A946E2W6-F1
#
_entry.id   AF-A0A946E2W6-F1
#
_cell.length_a   1.000
_cell.length_b   1.000
_cell.length_c   1.000
_cell.angle_alpha   90.00
_cell.angle_beta   90.00
_cell.angle_gamma   90.00
#
_symmetry.space_group_name_H-M   'P 1'
#
loop_
_entity.id
_entity.type
_entity.pdbx_description
1 polymer ?
#
loop_
_entity_poly.entity_id
_entity_poly.type
_entity_poly.pdbx_seq_one_letter_code
_entity_poly.pdbx_strand_id
1 'polypeptide(L)' 'VVMVPDIICLMDSESGEAVGTETLRYGQRIGVIALPAPPILSSPKGLTVVGPRAFGYEIDYRSAFADPGETS' A
#
# COMPACT_ATOMS: atom_id res chain seq x y z
N VAL A 1 -5.54 3.71 -6.97
CA VAL A 1 -5.08 2.32 -6.68
C VAL A 1 -3.81 2.42 -5.87
N VAL A 2 -3.65 1.60 -4.85
CA VAL A 2 -2.45 1.57 -3.98
C VAL A 2 -1.88 0.15 -4.04
N MET A 3 -0.56 0.02 -4.00
CA MET A 3 0.13 -1.25 -4.14
C MET A 3 1.45 -1.22 -3.39
N VAL A 4 1.99 -2.40 -3.07
CA VAL A 4 3.32 -2.52 -2.46
C VAL A 4 4.39 -1.85 -3.34
N PRO A 5 5.39 -1.16 -2.75
CA PRO A 5 5.67 -1.02 -1.32
C PRO A 5 4.93 0.10 -0.57
N ASP A 6 3.94 0.78 -1.14
CA ASP A 6 3.14 1.73 -0.36
C ASP A 6 2.44 0.97 0.78
N ILE A 7 2.38 1.60 1.96
CA ILE A 7 1.84 0.96 3.15
C ILE A 7 0.32 1.16 3.13
N ILE A 8 -0.42 0.06 3.20
CA ILE A 8 -1.88 0.04 3.27
C ILE A 8 -2.28 -0.34 4.69
N CYS A 9 -2.99 0.53 5.39
CA CYS A 9 -3.49 0.25 6.73
C CYS A 9 -5.02 0.27 6.75
N LEU A 10 -5.59 -0.66 7.52
CA LEU A 10 -7.02 -0.73 7.81
C LEU A 10 -7.27 -0.02 9.14
N MET A 11 -8.32 0.79 9.21
CA MET A 11 -8.67 1.57 10.39
C MET A 11 -10.15 1.41 10.72
N ASP A 12 -10.50 1.15 11.98
CA ASP A 12 -11.89 1.18 12.40
C ASP A 12 -12.47 2.59 12.19
N SER A 13 -13.62 2.66 11.50
CA SER A 13 -14.18 3.94 11.07
C SER A 13 -14.80 4.76 12.22
N GLU A 14 -15.05 4.14 13.38
CA GLU A 14 -15.65 4.80 14.54
C GLU A 14 -14.58 5.17 15.56
N SER A 15 -13.65 4.26 15.89
CA SER A 15 -12.61 4.50 16.89
C SER A 15 -11.32 5.11 16.34
N GLY A 16 -11.02 4.91 15.05
CA GLY A 16 -9.74 5.30 14.46
C GLY A 16 -8.57 4.36 14.80
N GLU A 17 -8.83 3.23 15.44
CA GLU A 17 -7.79 2.25 15.76
C GLU A 17 -7.38 1.42 14.53
N ALA A 18 -6.10 1.03 14.47
CA ALA A 18 -5.62 0.15 13.41
C ALA A 18 -6.18 -1.27 13.55
N VAL A 19 -6.66 -1.83 12.44
CA VAL A 19 -7.21 -3.19 12.38
C VAL A 19 -6.18 -4.11 11.72
N GLY A 20 -5.74 -5.13 12.47
CA GLY A 20 -4.87 -6.19 11.95
C GLY A 20 -5.59 -7.09 10.95
N THR A 21 -4.85 -7.63 9.98
CA THR A 21 -5.41 -8.52 8.95
C THR A 21 -6.05 -9.78 9.53
N GLU A 22 -5.55 -10.26 10.67
CA GLU A 22 -5.99 -11.43 11.40
C GLU A 22 -7.29 -11.20 12.20
N THR A 23 -7.61 -9.95 12.54
CA THR A 23 -8.80 -9.56 13.29
C THR A 23 -9.93 -9.03 12.41
N LEU A 24 -9.69 -8.89 11.10
CA LEU A 24 -10.69 -8.45 10.14
C LEU A 24 -11.89 -9.43 10.09
N ARG A 25 -13.11 -8.90 10.17
CA ARG A 25 -14.35 -9.68 10.13
C ARG A 25 -15.40 -9.01 9.23
N TYR A 26 -16.28 -9.82 8.66
CA TYR A 26 -17.43 -9.30 7.91
C TYR A 26 -18.32 -8.42 8.79
N GLY A 27 -18.85 -7.34 8.22
CA GLY A 27 -19.74 -6.40 8.91
C GLY A 27 -19.01 -5.30 9.69
N GLN A 28 -17.69 -5.37 9.87
CA GLN A 28 -16.92 -4.25 10.41
C GLN A 28 -16.91 -3.07 9.44
N ARG A 29 -16.96 -1.85 9.98
CA ARG A 29 -16.84 -0.60 9.22
C ARG A 29 -15.38 -0.15 9.24
N ILE A 30 -14.70 -0.31 8.10
CA ILE A 30 -13.28 -0.01 7.97
C ILE A 30 -13.06 1.13 6.99
N GLY A 31 -12.17 2.05 7.36
CA GLY A 31 -11.48 2.96 6.46
C GLY A 31 -10.16 2.34 6.00
N VAL A 32 -9.70 2.75 4.83
CA VAL A 32 -8.39 2.39 4.30
C VAL A 32 -7.55 3.65 4.17
N ILE A 33 -6.37 3.64 4.78
CA ILE A 33 -5.38 4.70 4.62
C ILE A 33 -4.17 4.15 3.87
N ALA A 34 -3.60 4.99 3.03
CA ALA A 34 -2.32 4.74 2.37
C ALA A 34 -1.25 5.63 3.01
N LEU A 35 -0.04 5.13 3.14
CA LEU A 35 1.15 5.89 3.50
C LEU A 35 2.25 5.64 2.46
N PRO A 36 3.08 6.64 2.14
CA PRO A 36 4.12 6.48 1.14
C PRO A 36 5.15 5.43 1.58
N ALA A 37 5.63 4.65 0.61
CA ALA A 37 6.75 3.77 0.85
C ALA A 37 8.00 4.55 1.30
N PRO A 38 8.78 4.04 2.28
CA PRO A 38 10.13 4.54 2.54
C PRO A 38 10.96 4.55 1.23
N PRO A 39 11.76 5.60 0.95
CA PRO A 39 12.47 5.75 -0.33
C PRO A 39 13.37 4.57 -0.71
N ILE A 40 13.93 3.87 0.29
CA ILE A 40 14.74 2.68 0.05
C ILE A 40 13.94 1.52 -0.57
N LEU A 41 12.65 1.39 -0.24
CA LEU A 41 11.78 0.33 -0.73
C LEU A 41 11.27 0.61 -2.15
N SER A 42 11.07 1.88 -2.50
CA SER A 42 10.70 2.31 -3.86
C SER A 42 11.89 2.45 -4.82
N SER A 43 13.12 2.24 -4.35
CA SER A 43 14.31 2.17 -5.22
C SER A 43 14.23 1.00 -6.21
N PRO A 44 14.93 1.04 -7.37
CA PRO A 44 14.91 -0.07 -8.33
C PRO A 44 15.27 -1.42 -7.71
N LYS A 45 16.25 -1.46 -6.79
CA LYS A 45 16.64 -2.67 -6.06
C LYS A 45 15.62 -3.06 -4.98
N GLY A 46 14.98 -2.09 -4.33
CA GLY A 46 13.90 -2.37 -3.37
C GLY A 46 12.72 -3.05 -4.05
N LEU A 47 12.32 -2.54 -5.22
CA LEU A 47 11.19 -3.05 -5.99
C LEU A 47 11.39 -4.49 -6.48
N THR A 48 12.63 -4.97 -6.65
CA THR A 48 12.85 -6.40 -6.98
C THR A 48 12.51 -7.33 -5.82
N VAL A 49 12.46 -6.82 -4.60
CA VAL A 49 12.20 -7.60 -3.37
C VAL A 49 10.78 -7.38 -2.85
N VAL A 50 10.31 -6.13 -2.87
CA VAL A 50 9.03 -5.73 -2.24
C VAL A 50 8.02 -5.12 -3.22
N GLY A 51 8.36 -5.01 -4.51
CA GLY A 51 7.46 -4.49 -5.54
C GLY A 51 6.41 -5.51 -5.99
N PRO A 52 5.38 -5.10 -6.74
CA PRO A 52 4.25 -5.96 -7.10
C PRO A 52 4.64 -7.27 -7.80
N ARG A 53 5.66 -7.22 -8.67
CA ARG A 53 6.20 -8.40 -9.36
C ARG A 53 6.83 -9.42 -8.43
N ALA A 54 7.43 -9.00 -7.32
CA ALA A 54 7.97 -9.91 -6.31
C ALA A 54 6.87 -10.71 -5.59
N PHE A 55 5.63 -10.20 -5.61
CA PHE A 55 4.43 -10.86 -5.08
C PHE A 55 3.63 -11.60 -6.17
N GLY A 56 4.16 -11.73 -7.40
CA GLY A 56 3.52 -12.46 -8.50
C GLY A 56 2.51 -11.65 -9.32
N TYR A 57 2.41 -10.32 -9.12
CA TYR A 57 1.56 -9.46 -9.94
C TYR A 57 2.30 -8.95 -11.18
N GLU A 58 1.73 -9.14 -12.37
CA GLU A 58 2.29 -8.62 -13.63
C GLU A 58 1.99 -7.13 -13.86
N ILE A 59 2.26 -6.30 -12.85
CA ILE A 59 2.05 -4.85 -12.90
C ILE A 59 3.31 -4.11 -12.42
N ASP A 60 3.54 -2.92 -12.97
CA ASP A 60 4.62 -2.04 -12.51
C ASP A 60 4.19 -1.27 -11.26
N TYR A 61 5.14 -1.03 -10.36
CA TYR A 61 4.90 -0.18 -9.20
C TYR A 61 4.59 1.24 -9.65
N ARG A 62 3.45 1.76 -9.21
CA ARG A 62 3.09 3.17 -9.30
C ARG A 62 2.69 3.66 -7.93
N SER A 63 3.46 4.60 -7.37
CA SER A 63 3.13 5.17 -6.07
C SER A 63 1.80 5.91 -6.13
N ALA A 64 0.98 5.73 -5.10
CA ALA A 64 -0.24 6.51 -4.90
C ALA A 64 0.04 7.98 -4.56
N PHE A 65 1.31 8.31 -4.26
CA PHE A 65 1.78 9.63 -3.86
C PHE A 65 2.65 10.30 -4.91
N ALA A 66 2.87 9.66 -6.07
CA ALA A 66 3.54 10.31 -7.19
C ALA A 66 2.61 11.36 -7.82
N ASP A 67 3.16 12.52 -8.16
CA ASP A 67 2.40 13.56 -8.83
C ASP A 67 1.93 13.06 -10.21
N PRO A 68 0.68 13.35 -10.63
CA PRO A 68 0.14 12.87 -11.90
C PRO A 68 0.95 13.27 -13.15
N GLY A 69 1.86 14.24 -13.03
CA GLY A 69 2.67 14.79 -14.12
C GLY A 69 4.12 14.28 -14.20
N GLU A 70 4.59 13.46 -13.27
CA GLU A 70 6.01 13.01 -13.23
C GLU A 70 6.26 11.64 -13.86
N THR A 71 5.22 10.95 -14.32
CA THR A 71 5.40 9.69 -15.07
C THR A 71 5.47 10.01 -16.56
N SER A 72 6.67 10.31 -17.06
CA SER A 72 7.03 10.25 -18.48
C SER A 72 8.02 9.13 -18.77
#